data_AF-A0A6A4J3A5-F1
#
_entry.id   AF-A0A6A4J3A5-F1
#
_cell.length_a   1.000
_cell.length_b   1.000
_cell.length_c   1.000
_cell.angle_alpha   90.00
_cell.angle_beta   90.00
_cell.angle_gamma   90.00
#
_symmetry.space_group_name_H-M   'P 1'
#
loop_
_entity.id
_entity.type
_entity.pdbx_description
1 polymer ?
#
loop_
_entity_poly.entity_id
_entity_poly.type
_entity_poly.pdbx_seq_one_letter_code
_entity_poly.pdbx_strand_id
1 'polypeptide(L)'
;MFASRSLPRIPSLLTEVAPSVSGDVRFGRRYCVIRPTSAREQLIATATTRRPLTRCSAVPRISVSALFPCVTMLQSAFSSHSSTHQPLDAVDNETLPNALHYVDVPTKKATFAMACFWAPDALFGSTPGVIKTKVGYCGGAKNNPTYRDLGDHTEAIEVDYDPNKITYEKLLELFWANHDPTARLKTQYTSLIFYHDEDQKAAAEKTLKEQEKTHKRPLVTVVRPSVKFWDAEDYHQKFRLQQHPWLCELLSVKDNGQLLKDSFVSARLNGYVIGCGGVDQFEKEWAMLGLDQKAANYVRSLVTKYKGQGLIC
;
A
#
# COMPACT_ATOMS: atom_id res chain seq x y z
N MET A 1 -11.05 78.77 -3.50
CA MET A 1 -9.85 78.66 -4.36
C MET A 1 -9.28 77.26 -4.20
N PHE A 2 -8.84 76.64 -5.30
CA PHE A 2 -7.81 75.59 -5.47
C PHE A 2 -7.52 74.57 -4.33
N ALA A 3 -7.35 73.27 -4.58
CA ALA A 3 -7.42 72.49 -5.83
C ALA A 3 -7.63 70.99 -5.55
N SER A 4 -8.03 70.25 -6.58
CA SER A 4 -8.02 68.78 -6.60
C SER A 4 -6.58 68.22 -6.64
N ARG A 5 -6.45 66.93 -6.27
CA ARG A 5 -5.54 66.00 -6.98
C ARG A 5 -6.05 64.58 -6.89
N SER A 6 -6.17 63.96 -8.06
CA SER A 6 -6.69 62.62 -8.31
C SER A 6 -5.56 61.64 -8.61
N LEU A 7 -5.64 60.43 -8.04
CA LEU A 7 -5.17 59.11 -8.55
C LEU A 7 -3.73 58.97 -9.12
N PRO A 8 -3.15 57.76 -9.00
CA PRO A 8 -3.30 56.85 -10.14
C PRO A 8 -3.91 55.48 -9.77
N ARG A 9 -4.27 54.75 -10.82
CA ARG A 9 -4.82 53.39 -10.85
C ARG A 9 -3.89 52.54 -11.74
N ILE A 10 -4.03 51.21 -11.73
CA ILE A 10 -3.52 50.26 -12.77
C ILE A 10 -1.99 49.98 -12.66
N PRO A 11 -1.47 48.76 -12.98
CA PRO A 11 -2.10 47.69 -13.76
C PRO A 11 -2.34 46.33 -13.09
N SER A 12 -3.35 45.65 -13.63
CA SER A 12 -3.43 44.20 -13.72
C SER A 12 -2.35 43.66 -14.66
N LEU A 13 -1.67 42.59 -14.28
CA LEU A 13 -0.96 41.72 -15.23
C LEU A 13 -1.67 40.36 -15.29
N LEU A 14 -2.23 40.10 -16.47
CA LEU A 14 -2.79 38.82 -16.88
C LEU A 14 -1.67 37.83 -17.20
N THR A 15 -2.01 36.54 -17.11
CA THR A 15 -1.43 35.42 -17.87
C THR A 15 0.08 35.24 -17.86
N GLU A 16 0.51 34.13 -17.25
CA GLU A 16 1.20 33.11 -18.04
C GLU A 16 0.57 31.73 -17.79
N VAL A 17 0.43 30.95 -18.87
CA VAL A 17 -0.21 29.63 -18.91
C VAL A 17 0.81 28.63 -19.43
N ALA A 18 1.21 27.66 -18.62
CA ALA A 18 2.05 26.53 -19.02
C ALA A 18 1.87 25.35 -18.03
N PRO A 19 2.05 24.09 -18.46
CA PRO A 19 1.04 23.44 -19.28
C PRO A 19 0.45 22.19 -18.61
N SER A 20 -0.72 21.76 -19.08
CA SER A 20 -1.35 20.51 -18.69
C SER A 20 -0.49 19.30 -19.10
N VAL A 21 0.06 18.56 -18.13
CA VAL A 21 0.63 17.24 -18.38
C VAL A 21 -0.48 16.20 -18.35
N SER A 22 -1.19 16.06 -19.48
CA SER A 22 -2.16 14.99 -19.68
C SER A 22 -1.45 13.64 -19.86
N GLY A 23 -1.14 12.98 -18.75
CA GLY A 23 -0.72 11.58 -18.73
C GLY A 23 -1.89 10.68 -19.13
N ASP A 24 -1.90 10.20 -20.37
CA ASP A 24 -2.92 9.31 -20.94
C ASP A 24 -2.86 7.89 -20.32
N VAL A 25 -3.30 7.75 -19.06
CA VAL A 25 -3.36 6.46 -18.35
C VAL A 25 -4.53 5.64 -18.88
N ARG A 26 -4.27 4.88 -19.95
CA ARG A 26 -5.23 3.92 -20.51
C ARG A 26 -5.41 2.74 -19.56
N PHE A 27 -6.41 2.82 -18.69
CA PHE A 27 -6.85 1.67 -17.89
C PHE A 27 -7.40 0.57 -18.80
N GLY A 28 -6.55 -0.40 -19.11
CA GLY A 28 -6.93 -1.64 -19.79
C GLY A 28 -7.87 -2.47 -18.89
N ARG A 29 -9.16 -2.48 -19.23
CA ARG A 29 -10.19 -3.21 -18.46
C ARG A 29 -9.92 -4.72 -18.44
N ARG A 30 -9.47 -5.24 -17.31
CA ARG A 30 -9.57 -6.67 -16.95
C ARG A 30 -9.93 -6.80 -15.47
N TYR A 31 -11.20 -7.07 -15.18
CA TYR A 31 -11.63 -7.50 -13.85
C TYR A 31 -11.31 -8.99 -13.69
N CYS A 32 -10.42 -9.34 -12.74
CA CYS A 32 -10.16 -10.74 -12.41
C CYS A 32 -11.15 -11.21 -11.34
N VAL A 33 -11.99 -12.20 -11.65
CA VAL A 33 -12.83 -12.84 -10.64
C VAL A 33 -12.00 -13.91 -9.95
N ILE A 34 -11.33 -13.55 -8.85
CA ILE A 34 -10.55 -14.49 -8.04
C ILE A 34 -11.51 -15.39 -7.26
N ARG A 35 -11.52 -16.69 -7.60
CA ARG A 35 -12.10 -17.74 -6.75
C ARG A 35 -11.05 -18.21 -5.73
N PRO A 36 -11.39 -18.42 -4.45
CA PRO A 36 -10.46 -18.98 -3.49
C PRO A 36 -10.26 -20.48 -3.75
N THR A 37 -9.04 -20.90 -4.06
CA THR A 37 -8.63 -22.31 -3.99
C THR A 37 -8.12 -22.62 -2.59
N SER A 38 -8.84 -23.48 -1.87
CA SER A 38 -8.45 -24.00 -0.56
C SER A 38 -7.24 -24.93 -0.66
N ALA A 39 -6.26 -24.77 0.22
CA ALA A 39 -5.20 -25.75 0.41
C ALA A 39 -5.68 -26.93 1.26
N ARG A 40 -5.64 -28.16 0.71
CA ARG A 40 -5.31 -29.36 1.50
C ARG A 40 -4.93 -30.58 0.64
N GLU A 41 -3.80 -31.18 1.02
CA GLU A 41 -3.39 -32.59 0.93
C GLU A 41 -4.16 -33.54 -0.01
N GLN A 42 -3.44 -34.17 -0.96
CA GLN A 42 -3.73 -35.56 -1.35
C GLN A 42 -2.48 -36.37 -1.73
N LEU A 43 -2.58 -37.66 -1.43
CA LEU A 43 -1.54 -38.62 -1.06
C LEU A 43 -0.68 -39.19 -2.20
N ILE A 44 0.39 -39.87 -1.79
CA ILE A 44 1.30 -40.72 -2.57
C ILE A 44 0.57 -41.89 -3.25
N ALA A 45 0.93 -42.21 -4.51
CA ALA A 45 0.82 -43.56 -5.06
C ALA A 45 1.91 -43.84 -6.11
N THR A 46 2.49 -45.04 -6.07
CA THR A 46 3.62 -45.50 -6.90
C THR A 46 3.20 -46.14 -8.22
N ALA A 47 3.98 -45.96 -9.30
CA ALA A 47 4.00 -46.90 -10.43
C ALA A 47 5.37 -46.99 -11.12
N THR A 48 5.86 -48.22 -11.29
CA THR A 48 7.15 -48.59 -11.91
C THR A 48 7.08 -48.75 -13.43
N THR A 49 8.13 -48.34 -14.16
CA THR A 49 8.55 -48.99 -15.44
C THR A 49 10.09 -49.02 -15.58
N ARG A 50 10.61 -49.86 -16.49
CA ARG A 50 11.97 -50.44 -16.46
C ARG A 50 12.98 -49.84 -17.46
N ARG A 51 14.27 -49.91 -17.09
CA ARG A 51 15.56 -50.13 -17.84
C ARG A 51 15.50 -50.38 -19.37
N PRO A 52 16.55 -50.05 -20.18
CA PRO A 52 18.00 -50.43 -20.01
C PRO A 52 19.01 -49.25 -20.13
N LEU A 53 20.19 -49.22 -19.50
CA LEU A 53 21.41 -50.09 -19.49
C LEU A 53 22.35 -49.96 -20.71
N THR A 54 23.49 -49.29 -20.50
CA THR A 54 24.78 -49.58 -21.17
C THR A 54 25.95 -49.56 -20.17
N ARG A 55 26.77 -50.61 -20.27
CA ARG A 55 28.23 -50.74 -20.00
C ARG A 55 29.03 -49.41 -20.08
N CYS A 56 30.20 -49.20 -19.45
CA CYS A 56 31.16 -50.01 -18.66
C CYS A 56 32.18 -49.03 -17.97
N SER A 57 33.30 -49.38 -17.29
CA SER A 57 33.97 -50.64 -16.86
C SER A 57 35.07 -50.37 -15.80
N ALA A 58 35.41 -51.39 -15.01
CA ALA A 58 36.70 -51.65 -14.33
C ALA A 58 37.19 -50.75 -13.15
N VAL A 59 37.64 -51.45 -12.10
CA VAL A 59 38.43 -50.97 -10.93
C VAL A 59 39.89 -51.42 -11.14
N PRO A 60 40.90 -50.95 -10.37
CA PRO A 60 41.22 -51.65 -9.12
C PRO A 60 41.66 -50.76 -7.94
N ARG A 61 41.52 -51.30 -6.71
CA ARG A 61 42.16 -50.78 -5.49
C ARG A 61 43.61 -51.27 -5.41
N ILE A 62 44.49 -50.47 -4.83
CA ILE A 62 45.71 -50.96 -4.16
C ILE A 62 45.78 -50.31 -2.76
N SER A 63 46.16 -51.10 -1.77
CA SER A 63 46.41 -50.70 -0.39
C SER A 63 47.84 -51.07 -0.03
N VAL A 64 48.61 -50.17 0.58
CA VAL A 64 49.88 -50.50 1.24
C VAL A 64 50.02 -49.64 2.50
N SER A 65 50.48 -50.27 3.58
CA SER A 65 50.65 -49.71 4.93
C SER A 65 52.12 -49.77 5.39
N ALA A 66 52.67 -48.65 5.87
CA ALA A 66 53.90 -48.55 6.67
C ALA A 66 53.98 -47.09 7.22
N LEU A 67 53.92 -46.84 8.54
CA LEU A 67 54.98 -46.91 9.58
C LEU A 67 55.80 -45.60 9.76
N PHE A 68 56.01 -45.28 11.04
CA PHE A 68 56.61 -44.08 11.68
C PHE A 68 58.10 -43.83 11.29
N PRO A 69 58.67 -42.60 11.43
CA PRO A 69 58.87 -41.98 12.77
C PRO A 69 58.83 -40.44 12.94
N CYS A 70 58.52 -40.09 14.19
CA CYS A 70 58.91 -38.90 14.98
C CYS A 70 59.93 -37.90 14.39
N VAL A 71 59.51 -36.64 14.22
CA VAL A 71 60.38 -35.44 14.27
C VAL A 71 59.72 -34.34 15.11
N THR A 72 60.56 -33.64 15.86
CA THR A 72 60.35 -32.67 16.93
C THR A 72 59.42 -31.47 16.69
N MET A 73 58.71 -31.09 17.76
CA MET A 73 58.41 -29.73 18.23
C MET A 73 58.81 -28.55 17.31
N LEU A 74 57.81 -27.79 16.85
CA LEU A 74 57.88 -26.33 16.81
C LEU A 74 56.45 -25.75 16.92
N GLN A 75 56.11 -25.14 18.05
CA GLN A 75 54.84 -24.40 18.19
C GLN A 75 54.98 -23.02 17.54
N SER A 76 54.55 -22.89 16.29
CA SER A 76 54.30 -21.59 15.66
C SER A 76 52.80 -21.27 15.76
N ALA A 77 52.47 -20.22 16.51
CA ALA A 77 51.11 -19.72 16.65
C ALA A 77 50.66 -19.00 15.36
N PHE A 78 50.24 -19.77 14.36
CA PHE A 78 49.48 -19.23 13.24
C PHE A 78 48.03 -19.04 13.68
N SER A 79 47.68 -17.80 14.00
CA SER A 79 46.29 -17.37 14.19
C SER A 79 45.51 -17.60 12.90
N SER A 80 44.84 -18.75 12.82
CA SER A 80 43.87 -19.03 11.78
C SER A 80 42.73 -18.02 11.88
N HIS A 81 42.78 -16.97 11.06
CA HIS A 81 41.59 -16.23 10.67
C HIS A 81 40.73 -17.16 9.81
N SER A 82 40.10 -18.13 10.46
CA SER A 82 38.90 -18.77 9.94
C SER A 82 37.86 -17.68 9.91
N SER A 83 37.74 -17.01 8.76
CA SER A 83 36.55 -16.25 8.43
C SER A 83 35.42 -17.25 8.34
N THR A 84 34.77 -17.51 9.47
CA THR A 84 33.54 -18.29 9.52
C THR A 84 32.54 -17.53 8.68
N HIS A 85 32.29 -18.03 7.48
CA HIS A 85 31.22 -17.57 6.63
C HIS A 85 29.92 -17.69 7.44
N GLN A 86 29.43 -16.58 8.00
CA GLN A 86 28.13 -16.57 8.63
C GLN A 86 27.11 -16.94 7.55
N PRO A 87 26.13 -17.82 7.84
CA PRO A 87 25.01 -18.05 6.94
C PRO A 87 24.30 -16.73 6.65
N LEU A 88 23.95 -16.48 5.39
CA LEU A 88 23.19 -15.30 4.95
C LEU A 88 21.75 -15.27 5.49
N ASP A 89 21.37 -16.28 6.28
CA ASP A 89 20.02 -16.53 6.77
C ASP A 89 19.83 -16.16 8.26
N ALA A 90 20.86 -15.58 8.90
CA ALA A 90 20.68 -14.82 10.13
C ALA A 90 19.94 -13.50 9.79
N VAL A 91 18.61 -13.58 9.66
CA VAL A 91 17.79 -12.39 9.64
C VAL A 91 17.80 -11.80 11.04
N ASP A 92 18.66 -10.81 11.25
CA ASP A 92 18.60 -9.91 12.39
C ASP A 92 17.23 -9.21 12.36
N ASN A 93 16.24 -9.82 13.03
CA ASN A 93 14.87 -9.35 13.09
C ASN A 93 14.74 -8.30 14.22
N GLU A 94 15.67 -7.34 14.21
CA GLU A 94 15.59 -6.15 15.05
C GLU A 94 14.43 -5.29 14.54
N THR A 95 13.31 -5.33 15.27
CA THR A 95 12.18 -4.40 15.08
C THR A 95 12.68 -2.97 15.03
N LEU A 96 12.19 -2.13 14.10
CA LEU A 96 12.55 -0.71 14.04
C LEU A 96 12.01 0.02 15.28
N PRO A 97 12.84 0.40 16.27
CA PRO A 97 12.35 1.05 17.49
C PRO A 97 11.84 2.47 17.24
N ASN A 98 12.22 3.05 16.10
CA ASN A 98 11.95 4.44 15.70
C ASN A 98 10.91 4.55 14.58
N ALA A 99 10.20 3.46 14.24
CA ALA A 99 9.17 3.48 13.20
C ALA A 99 8.06 4.49 13.55
N LEU A 100 7.74 5.41 12.63
CA LEU A 100 6.79 6.49 12.89
C LEU A 100 5.34 5.98 12.81
N HIS A 101 4.90 5.31 13.87
CA HIS A 101 3.52 4.80 13.97
C HIS A 101 2.50 5.90 14.22
N TYR A 102 2.80 6.87 15.09
CA TYR A 102 1.87 7.90 15.51
C TYR A 102 2.39 9.29 15.15
N VAL A 103 1.51 10.15 14.65
CA VAL A 103 1.80 11.55 14.32
C VAL A 103 0.78 12.40 15.06
N ASP A 104 1.24 13.15 16.06
CA ASP A 104 0.40 14.00 16.90
C ASP A 104 0.12 15.35 16.21
N VAL A 105 -0.89 15.36 15.35
CA VAL A 105 -1.42 16.56 14.67
C VAL A 105 -2.94 16.55 14.66
N PRO A 106 -3.62 17.72 14.69
CA PRO A 106 -5.06 17.77 14.54
C PRO A 106 -5.52 17.23 13.18
N THR A 107 -6.39 16.22 13.18
CA THR A 107 -6.93 15.60 11.96
C THR A 107 -8.42 15.87 11.77
N LYS A 108 -8.85 16.03 10.51
CA LYS A 108 -10.24 15.83 10.08
C LYS A 108 -10.40 14.44 9.47
N LYS A 109 -11.65 13.96 9.39
CA LYS A 109 -12.01 12.63 8.88
C LYS A 109 -12.78 12.73 7.57
N ALA A 110 -12.48 11.86 6.62
CA ALA A 110 -13.23 11.66 5.38
C ALA A 110 -13.63 10.18 5.23
N THR A 111 -14.75 9.89 4.57
CA THR A 111 -15.18 8.51 4.32
C THR A 111 -15.73 8.33 2.91
N PHE A 112 -15.19 7.36 2.17
CA PHE A 112 -15.52 7.11 0.77
C PHE A 112 -15.75 5.62 0.53
N ALA A 113 -16.63 5.30 -0.42
CA ALA A 113 -16.76 3.96 -1.01
C ALA A 113 -16.53 4.09 -2.52
N MET A 114 -15.63 3.28 -3.08
CA MET A 114 -15.19 3.42 -4.48
C MET A 114 -14.73 2.08 -5.05
N ALA A 115 -15.62 1.09 -5.02
CA ALA A 115 -15.36 -0.33 -5.25
C ALA A 115 -14.42 -0.95 -4.18
N CYS A 116 -13.57 -1.92 -4.55
CA CYS A 116 -12.75 -2.67 -3.60
C CYS A 116 -11.82 -1.73 -2.80
N PHE A 117 -11.89 -1.81 -1.47
CA PHE A 117 -11.23 -0.85 -0.58
C PHE A 117 -9.69 -0.95 -0.50
N TRP A 118 -9.08 -1.99 -1.08
CA TRP A 118 -7.62 -2.20 -1.03
C TRP A 118 -6.82 -1.21 -1.89
N ALA A 119 -7.35 -0.80 -3.03
CA ALA A 119 -6.74 0.25 -3.86
C ALA A 119 -6.84 1.64 -3.17
N PRO A 120 -8.02 2.07 -2.67
CA PRO A 120 -8.16 3.28 -1.87
C PRO A 120 -7.22 3.33 -0.65
N ASP A 121 -7.06 2.23 0.10
CA ASP A 121 -6.17 2.20 1.27
C ASP A 121 -4.69 2.48 0.90
N ALA A 122 -4.26 2.02 -0.28
CA ALA A 122 -2.92 2.29 -0.80
C ALA A 122 -2.80 3.72 -1.38
N LEU A 123 -3.83 4.19 -2.08
CA LEU A 123 -3.92 5.53 -2.66
C LEU A 123 -3.89 6.63 -1.59
N PHE A 124 -4.86 6.62 -0.70
CA PHE A 124 -4.96 7.62 0.37
C PHE A 124 -3.82 7.44 1.37
N GLY A 125 -3.42 6.20 1.71
CA GLY A 125 -2.33 5.94 2.64
C GLY A 125 -0.96 6.52 2.21
N SER A 126 -0.69 6.61 0.90
CA SER A 126 0.51 7.25 0.35
C SER A 126 0.36 8.74 0.02
N THR A 127 -0.82 9.32 0.20
CA THR A 127 -1.08 10.73 -0.13
C THR A 127 -0.50 11.66 0.94
N PRO A 128 0.36 12.65 0.59
CA PRO A 128 0.84 13.65 1.55
C PRO A 128 -0.30 14.38 2.26
N GLY A 129 -0.18 14.54 3.59
CA GLY A 129 -1.22 15.13 4.45
C GLY A 129 -2.25 14.13 4.99
N VAL A 130 -2.40 12.94 4.41
CA VAL A 130 -3.13 11.84 5.07
C VAL A 130 -2.28 11.30 6.22
N ILE A 131 -2.90 11.11 7.38
CA ILE A 131 -2.25 10.61 8.60
C ILE A 131 -2.59 9.13 8.83
N LYS A 132 -3.85 8.75 8.63
CA LYS A 132 -4.30 7.38 8.84
C LYS A 132 -5.34 6.98 7.80
N THR A 133 -5.34 5.70 7.48
CA THR A 133 -6.41 5.06 6.69
C THR A 133 -6.84 3.78 7.39
N LYS A 134 -8.13 3.42 7.29
CA LYS A 134 -8.60 2.07 7.61
C LYS A 134 -9.77 1.68 6.72
N VAL A 135 -9.91 0.38 6.48
CA VAL A 135 -10.96 -0.17 5.61
C VAL A 135 -12.06 -0.84 6.41
N GLY A 136 -13.28 -0.86 5.86
CA GLY A 136 -14.46 -1.28 6.58
C GLY A 136 -15.74 -1.27 5.77
N TYR A 137 -16.86 -1.36 6.49
CA TYR A 137 -18.20 -1.52 5.95
C TYR A 137 -19.13 -0.44 6.51
N CYS A 138 -19.81 0.30 5.64
CA CYS A 138 -20.79 1.33 6.05
C CYS A 138 -21.92 1.48 5.01
N GLY A 139 -22.90 2.34 5.31
CA GLY A 139 -24.02 2.64 4.42
C GLY A 139 -25.23 1.70 4.49
N GLY A 140 -25.09 0.53 5.14
CA GLY A 140 -26.19 -0.40 5.40
C GLY A 140 -26.75 -0.35 6.83
N ALA A 141 -27.73 -1.21 7.10
CA ALA A 141 -28.43 -1.33 8.39
C ALA A 141 -27.98 -2.55 9.23
N LYS A 142 -27.13 -3.44 8.70
CA LYS A 142 -26.67 -4.63 9.41
C LYS A 142 -25.73 -4.26 10.57
N ASN A 143 -25.98 -4.84 11.75
CA ASN A 143 -25.03 -4.76 12.87
C ASN A 143 -23.92 -5.81 12.73
N ASN A 144 -22.69 -5.45 13.07
CA ASN A 144 -21.49 -6.30 12.99
C ASN A 144 -21.35 -7.03 11.61
N PRO A 145 -21.34 -6.31 10.47
CA PRO A 145 -21.07 -6.90 9.17
C PRO A 145 -19.67 -7.54 9.11
N THR A 146 -19.52 -8.57 8.30
CA THR A 146 -18.24 -9.24 8.00
C THR A 146 -18.07 -9.36 6.50
N TYR A 147 -16.86 -9.65 6.00
CA TYR A 147 -16.62 -9.81 4.57
C TYR A 147 -17.50 -10.89 3.90
N ARG A 148 -17.93 -11.89 4.67
CA ARG A 148 -18.80 -12.99 4.18
C ARG A 148 -20.29 -12.68 4.34
N ASP A 149 -20.64 -11.64 5.07
CA ASP A 149 -22.02 -11.29 5.44
C ASP A 149 -22.13 -9.77 5.71
N LEU A 150 -22.03 -8.97 4.64
CA LEU A 150 -22.13 -7.50 4.70
C LEU A 150 -23.57 -7.00 4.88
N GLY A 151 -24.57 -7.80 4.50
CA GLY A 151 -25.92 -7.32 4.28
C GLY A 151 -25.98 -6.29 3.14
N ASP A 152 -26.44 -5.08 3.46
CA ASP A 152 -26.59 -3.93 2.57
C ASP A 152 -25.45 -2.91 2.67
N HIS A 153 -24.39 -3.21 3.44
CA HIS A 153 -23.20 -2.36 3.50
C HIS A 153 -22.38 -2.40 2.20
N THR A 154 -21.66 -1.31 1.95
CA THR A 154 -20.58 -1.25 0.95
C THR A 154 -19.22 -1.32 1.62
N GLU A 155 -18.21 -1.80 0.91
CA GLU A 155 -16.80 -1.56 1.24
C GLU A 155 -16.51 -0.05 1.19
N ALA A 156 -15.82 0.43 2.21
CA ALA A 156 -15.48 1.82 2.38
C ALA A 156 -14.11 1.98 3.05
N ILE A 157 -13.54 3.17 2.88
CA ILE A 157 -12.34 3.64 3.57
C ILE A 157 -12.66 4.83 4.45
N GLU A 158 -12.12 4.84 5.67
CA GLU A 158 -12.02 6.01 6.53
C GLU A 158 -10.60 6.58 6.44
N VAL A 159 -10.47 7.90 6.23
CA VAL A 159 -9.21 8.62 6.02
C VAL A 159 -9.14 9.76 7.02
N ASP A 160 -8.19 9.72 7.95
CA ASP A 160 -7.87 10.86 8.81
C ASP A 160 -6.72 11.65 8.19
N TYR A 161 -6.91 12.96 8.02
CA TYR A 161 -6.00 13.86 7.29
C TYR A 161 -5.76 15.16 8.05
N ASP A 162 -4.55 15.73 7.92
CA ASP A 162 -4.22 17.06 8.43
C ASP A 162 -4.78 18.13 7.46
N PRO A 163 -5.79 18.92 7.88
CA PRO A 163 -6.41 19.93 7.02
C PRO A 163 -5.47 21.09 6.67
N ASN A 164 -4.32 21.22 7.36
CA ASN A 164 -3.27 22.20 7.05
C ASN A 164 -2.30 21.71 5.96
N LYS A 165 -2.42 20.45 5.52
CA LYS A 165 -1.56 19.82 4.49
C LYS A 165 -2.34 19.41 3.25
N ILE A 166 -3.58 18.96 3.42
CA ILE A 166 -4.46 18.54 2.31
C ILE A 166 -5.91 18.95 2.59
N THR A 167 -6.61 19.48 1.58
CA THR A 167 -8.02 19.87 1.70
C THR A 167 -8.95 18.71 1.34
N TYR A 168 -10.21 18.80 1.74
CA TYR A 168 -11.21 17.78 1.41
C TYR A 168 -11.50 17.72 -0.09
N GLU A 169 -11.45 18.87 -0.79
CA GLU A 169 -11.56 18.94 -2.25
C GLU A 169 -10.46 18.14 -2.93
N LYS A 170 -9.23 18.14 -2.38
CA LYS A 170 -8.14 17.35 -2.94
C LYS A 170 -8.33 15.84 -2.73
N LEU A 171 -8.96 15.44 -1.63
CA LEU A 171 -9.39 14.06 -1.41
C LEU A 171 -10.53 13.67 -2.37
N LEU A 172 -11.46 14.59 -2.67
CA LEU A 172 -12.51 14.40 -3.68
C LEU A 172 -11.91 14.28 -5.09
N GLU A 173 -10.91 15.09 -5.47
CA GLU A 173 -10.19 14.94 -6.74
C GLU A 173 -9.58 13.53 -6.88
N LEU A 174 -8.93 13.03 -5.82
CA LEU A 174 -8.37 11.67 -5.80
C LEU A 174 -9.48 10.61 -5.91
N PHE A 175 -10.61 10.79 -5.21
CA PHE A 175 -11.78 9.92 -5.32
C PHE A 175 -12.29 9.85 -6.77
N TRP A 176 -12.57 11.00 -7.40
CA TRP A 176 -13.11 11.07 -8.76
C TRP A 176 -12.13 10.53 -9.83
N ALA A 177 -10.82 10.74 -9.65
CA ALA A 177 -9.81 10.31 -10.61
C ALA A 177 -9.48 8.80 -10.59
N ASN A 178 -9.81 8.07 -9.52
CA ASN A 178 -9.33 6.71 -9.28
C ASN A 178 -10.41 5.60 -9.25
N HIS A 179 -11.63 5.89 -9.73
CA HIS A 179 -12.63 4.85 -10.02
C HIS A 179 -13.56 5.27 -11.18
N ASP A 180 -14.44 4.39 -11.67
CA ASP A 180 -15.50 4.74 -12.63
C ASP A 180 -16.79 5.09 -11.87
N PRO A 181 -17.13 6.38 -11.66
CA PRO A 181 -18.31 6.80 -10.91
C PRO A 181 -19.63 6.56 -11.66
N THR A 182 -19.60 5.93 -12.83
CA THR A 182 -20.76 5.55 -13.65
C THR A 182 -20.94 4.03 -13.75
N ALA A 183 -20.09 3.25 -13.07
CA ALA A 183 -20.16 1.80 -13.03
C ALA A 183 -21.23 1.32 -12.04
N ARG A 184 -22.29 0.68 -12.56
CA ARG A 184 -23.29 -0.02 -11.73
C ARG A 184 -22.73 -1.37 -11.28
N LEU A 185 -22.19 -1.40 -10.06
CA LEU A 185 -21.64 -2.61 -9.42
C LEU A 185 -22.66 -3.21 -8.42
N LYS A 186 -22.26 -4.29 -7.74
CA LYS A 186 -23.01 -4.83 -6.59
C LYS A 186 -23.01 -3.82 -5.44
N THR A 187 -23.97 -3.91 -4.52
CA THR A 187 -24.08 -3.04 -3.32
C THR A 187 -22.75 -2.89 -2.57
N GLN A 188 -22.03 -4.00 -2.38
CA GLN A 188 -20.68 -4.09 -1.79
C GLN A 188 -19.64 -3.12 -2.39
N TYR A 189 -19.79 -2.72 -3.65
CA TYR A 189 -18.82 -1.95 -4.42
C TYR A 189 -19.41 -0.63 -4.94
N THR A 190 -20.37 -0.06 -4.21
CA THR A 190 -21.08 1.16 -4.64
C THR A 190 -20.18 2.39 -4.50
N SER A 191 -20.29 3.34 -5.42
CA SER A 191 -19.65 4.66 -5.29
C SER A 191 -20.47 5.52 -4.30
N LEU A 192 -19.90 5.88 -3.14
CA LEU A 192 -20.53 6.74 -2.14
C LEU A 192 -19.54 7.73 -1.54
N ILE A 193 -20.02 8.93 -1.21
CA ILE A 193 -19.31 9.92 -0.41
C ILE A 193 -20.10 10.11 0.90
N PHE A 194 -19.44 9.89 2.03
CA PHE A 194 -20.01 10.02 3.36
C PHE A 194 -19.44 11.28 4.04
N TYR A 195 -20.24 12.34 4.12
CA TYR A 195 -19.83 13.62 4.70
C TYR A 195 -19.94 13.62 6.24
N HIS A 196 -18.96 14.19 6.91
CA HIS A 196 -18.91 14.30 8.38
C HIS A 196 -19.35 15.69 8.89
N ASP A 197 -19.34 16.71 8.03
CA ASP A 197 -19.81 18.07 8.30
C ASP A 197 -20.49 18.68 7.04
N GLU A 198 -21.15 19.83 7.19
CA GLU A 198 -21.85 20.50 6.08
C GLU A 198 -20.88 21.11 5.04
N ASP A 199 -19.63 21.41 5.41
CA ASP A 199 -18.59 21.86 4.46
C ASP A 199 -18.24 20.72 3.49
N GLN A 200 -18.02 19.51 4.02
CA GLN A 200 -17.78 18.31 3.22
C GLN A 200 -18.97 17.98 2.31
N LYS A 201 -20.20 18.14 2.80
CA LYS A 201 -21.42 17.97 1.99
C LYS A 201 -21.47 18.96 0.84
N ALA A 202 -21.26 20.25 1.11
CA ALA A 202 -21.26 21.30 0.09
C ALA A 202 -20.17 21.06 -0.98
N ALA A 203 -18.97 20.68 -0.56
CA ALA A 203 -17.87 20.32 -1.47
C ALA A 203 -18.17 19.05 -2.30
N ALA A 204 -18.74 18.02 -1.67
CA ALA A 204 -19.12 16.78 -2.36
C ALA A 204 -20.25 17.01 -3.38
N GLU A 205 -21.31 17.74 -3.02
CA GLU A 205 -22.40 18.09 -3.94
C GLU A 205 -21.94 19.01 -5.08
N LYS A 206 -21.03 19.95 -4.80
CA LYS A 206 -20.42 20.81 -5.82
C LYS A 206 -19.61 19.98 -6.83
N THR A 207 -18.68 19.15 -6.36
CA THR A 207 -17.84 18.35 -7.25
C THR A 207 -18.63 17.28 -8.00
N LEU A 208 -19.69 16.71 -7.39
CA LEU A 208 -20.66 15.85 -8.09
C LEU A 208 -21.26 16.56 -9.32
N LYS A 209 -21.80 17.77 -9.13
CA LYS A 209 -22.38 18.61 -10.21
C LYS A 209 -21.35 19.05 -11.25
N GLU A 210 -20.07 19.06 -10.92
CA GLU A 210 -18.98 19.32 -11.87
C GLU A 210 -18.68 18.05 -12.69
N GLN A 211 -18.64 16.87 -12.07
CA GLN A 211 -18.44 15.60 -12.76
C GLN A 211 -19.63 15.18 -13.64
N GLU A 212 -20.87 15.54 -13.29
CA GLU A 212 -22.05 15.34 -14.13
C GLU A 212 -21.93 16.04 -15.50
N LYS A 213 -21.16 17.14 -15.59
CA LYS A 213 -20.94 17.88 -16.84
C LYS A 213 -19.85 17.26 -17.71
N THR A 214 -18.90 16.52 -17.11
CA THR A 214 -17.77 15.91 -17.81
C THR A 214 -18.06 14.47 -18.25
N HIS A 215 -18.95 13.77 -17.53
CA HIS A 215 -19.26 12.37 -17.78
C HIS A 215 -20.41 12.17 -18.78
N LYS A 216 -20.15 11.40 -19.84
CA LYS A 216 -21.16 11.05 -20.87
C LYS A 216 -22.23 10.06 -20.38
N ARG A 217 -21.95 9.31 -19.31
CA ARG A 217 -22.89 8.39 -18.66
C ARG A 217 -23.35 9.02 -17.34
N PRO A 218 -24.61 8.82 -16.92
CA PRO A 218 -25.06 9.28 -15.60
C PRO A 218 -24.18 8.73 -14.48
N LEU A 219 -23.81 9.59 -13.53
CA LEU A 219 -23.12 9.17 -12.32
C LEU A 219 -24.05 8.29 -11.48
N VAL A 220 -23.46 7.37 -10.72
CA VAL A 220 -24.14 6.55 -9.71
C VAL A 220 -23.67 6.84 -8.29
N THR A 221 -22.70 7.73 -8.14
CA THR A 221 -22.21 8.20 -6.84
C THR A 221 -23.31 8.89 -6.05
N VAL A 222 -23.47 8.54 -4.77
CA VAL A 222 -24.42 9.21 -3.87
C VAL A 222 -23.69 9.87 -2.72
N VAL A 223 -24.03 11.13 -2.43
CA VAL A 223 -23.57 11.89 -1.26
C VAL A 223 -24.56 11.67 -0.12
N ARG A 224 -24.07 11.26 1.07
CA ARG A 224 -24.89 10.95 2.26
C ARG A 224 -24.18 11.37 3.55
N PRO A 225 -24.89 11.62 4.66
CA PRO A 225 -24.24 11.83 5.95
C PRO A 225 -23.45 10.60 6.37
N SER A 226 -22.36 10.79 7.12
CA SER A 226 -21.60 9.70 7.71
C SER A 226 -22.48 8.90 8.67
N VAL A 227 -22.40 7.58 8.55
CA VAL A 227 -23.09 6.62 9.42
C VAL A 227 -22.06 5.79 10.18
N LYS A 228 -22.50 4.87 11.03
CA LYS A 228 -21.60 3.95 11.73
C LYS A 228 -20.70 3.21 10.74
N PHE A 229 -19.39 3.38 10.92
CA PHE A 229 -18.35 2.64 10.23
C PHE A 229 -18.01 1.39 11.04
N TRP A 230 -18.01 0.23 10.40
CA TRP A 230 -17.57 -1.03 10.98
C TRP A 230 -16.22 -1.39 10.38
N ASP A 231 -15.18 -1.51 11.21
CA ASP A 231 -13.87 -1.96 10.74
C ASP A 231 -13.97 -3.33 10.05
N ALA A 232 -13.31 -3.48 8.91
CA ALA A 232 -13.11 -4.79 8.31
C ALA A 232 -12.07 -5.59 9.10
N GLU A 233 -12.10 -6.90 8.91
CA GLU A 233 -11.18 -7.86 9.51
C GLU A 233 -9.71 -7.48 9.23
N ASP A 234 -8.82 -7.79 10.17
CA ASP A 234 -7.44 -7.28 10.14
C ASP A 234 -6.68 -7.68 8.86
N TYR A 235 -6.98 -8.83 8.24
CA TYR A 235 -6.38 -9.26 6.97
C TYR A 235 -6.74 -8.36 5.76
N HIS A 236 -7.75 -7.48 5.87
CA HIS A 236 -8.05 -6.47 4.85
C HIS A 236 -7.27 -5.16 5.06
N GLN A 237 -6.80 -4.86 6.28
CA GLN A 237 -6.15 -3.60 6.63
C GLN A 237 -4.73 -3.56 6.05
N LYS A 238 -4.36 -2.53 5.29
CA LYS A 238 -3.01 -2.44 4.69
C LYS A 238 -2.64 -3.69 3.87
N PHE A 239 -3.61 -4.21 3.13
CA PHE A 239 -3.52 -5.50 2.43
C PHE A 239 -2.26 -5.66 1.57
N ARG A 240 -1.73 -4.58 0.97
CA ARG A 240 -0.51 -4.63 0.18
C ARG A 240 0.73 -4.77 1.05
N LEU A 241 0.82 -4.01 2.14
CA LEU A 241 1.89 -4.15 3.12
C LEU A 241 1.94 -5.57 3.70
N GLN A 242 0.79 -6.19 3.99
CA GLN A 242 0.71 -7.57 4.48
C GLN A 242 1.31 -8.61 3.52
N GLN A 243 1.45 -8.32 2.22
CA GLN A 243 2.15 -9.21 1.28
C GLN A 243 3.68 -9.18 1.46
N HIS A 244 4.19 -8.38 2.40
CA HIS A 244 5.60 -8.27 2.77
C HIS A 244 5.79 -8.60 4.26
N PRO A 245 5.69 -9.89 4.68
CA PRO A 245 5.73 -10.28 6.09
C PRO A 245 6.95 -9.72 6.86
N TRP A 246 8.11 -9.68 6.21
CA TRP A 246 9.32 -9.10 6.80
C TRP A 246 9.15 -7.61 7.18
N LEU A 247 8.48 -6.79 6.36
CA LEU A 247 8.16 -5.41 6.74
C LEU A 247 7.15 -5.36 7.89
N CYS A 248 6.18 -6.28 7.93
CA CYS A 248 5.21 -6.35 9.02
C CYS A 248 5.83 -6.76 10.36
N GLU A 249 6.82 -7.65 10.35
CA GLU A 249 7.63 -8.03 11.52
C GLU A 249 8.51 -6.85 11.97
N LEU A 250 9.22 -6.25 11.03
CA LEU A 250 10.10 -5.10 11.26
C LEU A 250 9.37 -3.90 11.90
N LEU A 251 8.09 -3.70 11.56
CA LEU A 251 7.22 -2.65 12.10
C LEU A 251 6.38 -3.12 13.31
N SER A 252 6.57 -4.34 13.83
CA SER A 252 5.77 -4.91 14.93
C SER A 252 4.23 -4.93 14.67
N VAL A 253 3.79 -4.96 13.41
CA VAL A 253 2.36 -4.94 13.02
C VAL A 253 1.79 -6.30 12.61
N LYS A 254 2.63 -7.30 12.35
CA LYS A 254 2.21 -8.62 11.79
C LYS A 254 1.02 -9.25 12.51
N ASP A 255 1.03 -9.25 13.84
CA ASP A 255 -0.01 -9.83 14.69
C ASP A 255 -0.74 -8.75 15.53
N ASN A 256 -0.65 -7.48 15.11
CA ASN A 256 -1.23 -6.34 15.82
C ASN A 256 -2.15 -5.53 14.89
N GLY A 257 -3.37 -6.04 14.70
CA GLY A 257 -4.38 -5.43 13.83
C GLY A 257 -4.75 -4.00 14.20
N GLN A 258 -4.73 -3.65 15.50
CA GLN A 258 -5.01 -2.28 15.94
C GLN A 258 -3.89 -1.33 15.51
N LEU A 259 -2.62 -1.69 15.71
CA LEU A 259 -1.49 -0.89 15.25
C LEU A 259 -1.46 -0.80 13.72
N LEU A 260 -1.84 -1.85 13.00
CA LEU A 260 -1.90 -1.85 11.53
C LEU A 260 -2.97 -0.88 10.97
N LYS A 261 -4.07 -0.69 11.71
CA LYS A 261 -5.09 0.33 11.43
C LYS A 261 -4.60 1.73 11.79
N ASP A 262 -3.94 1.88 12.94
CA ASP A 262 -3.58 3.20 13.48
C ASP A 262 -2.25 3.78 12.98
N SER A 263 -1.40 2.97 12.37
CA SER A 263 -0.02 3.35 12.02
C SER A 263 0.10 4.18 10.74
N PHE A 264 0.67 5.39 10.90
CA PHE A 264 1.09 6.30 9.83
C PHE A 264 2.08 5.64 8.85
N VAL A 265 3.18 5.08 9.35
CA VAL A 265 4.17 4.37 8.51
C VAL A 265 3.55 3.17 7.77
N SER A 266 2.60 2.46 8.38
CA SER A 266 1.90 1.37 7.69
C SER A 266 1.02 1.89 6.55
N ALA A 267 0.29 2.98 6.75
CA ALA A 267 -0.50 3.64 5.70
C ALA A 267 0.36 4.08 4.50
N ARG A 268 1.51 4.71 4.78
CA ARG A 268 2.48 5.12 3.76
C ARG A 268 3.04 3.93 2.98
N LEU A 269 3.56 2.93 3.69
CA LEU A 269 4.17 1.76 3.06
C LEU A 269 3.18 0.93 2.25
N ASN A 270 1.92 0.81 2.68
CA ASN A 270 0.87 0.13 1.91
C ASN A 270 0.67 0.69 0.50
N GLY A 271 0.90 2.00 0.30
CA GLY A 271 0.97 2.60 -1.03
C GLY A 271 2.32 2.43 -1.72
N TYR A 272 3.43 2.67 -1.01
CA TYR A 272 4.77 2.60 -1.60
C TYR A 272 5.13 1.19 -2.13
N VAL A 273 4.73 0.11 -1.46
CA VAL A 273 5.02 -1.26 -1.95
C VAL A 273 4.36 -1.60 -3.29
N ILE A 274 3.36 -0.82 -3.73
CA ILE A 274 2.76 -0.89 -5.09
C ILE A 274 3.04 0.34 -5.96
N GLY A 275 4.04 1.16 -5.59
CA GLY A 275 4.48 2.30 -6.42
C GLY A 275 3.63 3.57 -6.35
N CYS A 276 2.64 3.65 -5.45
CA CYS A 276 1.94 4.91 -5.19
C CYS A 276 2.88 5.95 -4.56
N GLY A 277 2.62 7.25 -4.77
CA GLY A 277 3.51 8.37 -4.41
C GLY A 277 4.78 8.48 -5.27
N GLY A 278 5.37 7.35 -5.67
CA GLY A 278 6.55 7.30 -6.53
C GLY A 278 7.87 7.58 -5.81
N VAL A 279 8.98 7.36 -6.52
CA VAL A 279 10.34 7.40 -5.95
C VAL A 279 10.66 8.76 -5.34
N ASP A 280 10.39 9.86 -6.05
CA ASP A 280 10.76 11.22 -5.62
C ASP A 280 10.03 11.69 -4.35
N GLN A 281 8.90 11.06 -4.01
CA GLN A 281 8.21 11.26 -2.73
C GLN A 281 8.82 10.34 -1.66
N PHE A 282 9.01 9.05 -1.99
CA PHE A 282 9.61 8.08 -1.08
C PHE A 282 11.00 8.51 -0.57
N GLU A 283 11.86 9.04 -1.45
CA GLU A 283 13.19 9.55 -1.07
C GLU A 283 13.16 10.69 -0.05
N LYS A 284 12.05 11.44 0.03
CA LYS A 284 11.85 12.52 1.00
C LYS A 284 11.25 12.03 2.32
N GLU A 285 10.52 10.91 2.31
CA GLU A 285 9.76 10.42 3.45
C GLU A 285 10.45 9.26 4.21
N TRP A 286 11.21 8.37 3.55
CA TRP A 286 11.66 7.11 4.19
C TRP A 286 12.40 7.29 5.52
N ALA A 287 13.22 8.33 5.65
CA ALA A 287 13.98 8.62 6.87
C ALA A 287 13.07 9.12 8.01
N MET A 288 12.08 9.96 7.71
CA MET A 288 11.10 10.41 8.72
C MET A 288 10.08 9.31 9.08
N LEU A 289 9.91 8.29 8.22
CA LEU A 289 9.14 7.09 8.54
C LEU A 289 9.86 6.15 9.52
N GLY A 290 11.14 6.42 9.84
CA GLY A 290 11.93 5.62 10.76
C GLY A 290 12.47 4.32 10.15
N LEU A 291 12.55 4.24 8.82
CA LEU A 291 13.10 3.06 8.13
C LEU A 291 14.63 3.06 8.18
N ASP A 292 15.22 1.90 8.41
CA ASP A 292 16.65 1.70 8.18
C ASP A 292 16.99 1.66 6.67
N GLN A 293 18.29 1.63 6.35
CA GLN A 293 18.75 1.60 4.97
C GLN A 293 18.34 0.30 4.22
N LYS A 294 18.19 -0.84 4.92
CA LYS A 294 17.83 -2.15 4.34
C LYS A 294 16.37 -2.14 3.90
N ALA A 295 15.47 -1.69 4.78
CA ALA A 295 14.06 -1.47 4.52
C ALA A 295 13.83 -0.39 3.47
N ALA A 296 14.56 0.73 3.55
CA ALA A 296 14.47 1.79 2.54
C ALA A 296 14.90 1.30 1.15
N ASN A 297 15.99 0.53 1.05
CA ASN A 297 16.44 -0.08 -0.21
C ASN A 297 15.40 -1.08 -0.77
N TYR A 298 14.80 -1.91 0.10
CA TYR A 298 13.76 -2.85 -0.29
C TYR A 298 12.52 -2.13 -0.84
N VAL A 299 11.98 -1.17 -0.11
CA VAL A 299 10.79 -0.41 -0.53
C VAL A 299 11.08 0.41 -1.78
N ARG A 300 12.26 1.06 -1.89
CA ARG A 300 12.70 1.76 -3.12
C ARG A 300 12.66 0.84 -4.35
N SER A 301 13.07 -0.42 -4.22
CA SER A 301 13.02 -1.38 -5.32
C SER A 301 11.58 -1.67 -5.77
N LEU A 302 10.64 -1.76 -4.82
CA LEU A 302 9.21 -1.96 -5.10
C LEU A 302 8.59 -0.70 -5.73
N VAL A 303 8.83 0.48 -5.15
CA VAL A 303 8.34 1.77 -5.68
C VAL A 303 8.82 1.98 -7.12
N THR A 304 10.07 1.62 -7.42
CA THR A 304 10.65 1.70 -8.77
C THR A 304 10.01 0.69 -9.71
N LYS A 305 9.89 -0.59 -9.29
CA LYS A 305 9.30 -1.68 -10.08
C LYS A 305 7.85 -1.41 -10.47
N TYR A 306 7.05 -0.90 -9.53
CA TYR A 306 5.62 -0.68 -9.69
C TYR A 306 5.27 0.76 -10.12
N LYS A 307 6.27 1.62 -10.39
CA LYS A 307 6.07 3.01 -10.83
C LYS A 307 5.12 3.07 -12.04
N GLY A 308 3.97 3.71 -11.85
CA GLY A 308 2.97 3.89 -12.91
C GLY A 308 2.14 2.64 -13.26
N GLN A 309 2.24 1.53 -12.52
CA GLN A 309 1.45 0.32 -12.80
C GLN A 309 -0.03 0.42 -12.36
N GLY A 310 -0.42 1.55 -11.74
CA GLY A 310 -1.80 1.88 -11.42
C GLY A 310 -2.36 1.11 -10.22
N LEU A 311 -3.56 1.50 -9.80
CA LEU A 311 -4.30 0.84 -8.73
C LEU A 311 -5.13 -0.30 -9.33
N ILE A 312 -4.68 -1.54 -9.16
CA ILE A 312 -5.39 -2.74 -9.61
C ILE A 312 -5.70 -3.62 -8.40
N CYS A 313 -7.00 -3.83 -8.12
CA CYS A 313 -7.47 -4.85 -7.19
C CYS A 313 -7.65 -6.19 -7.91
#